data_AF-A0AAF0LGW5-F1
#
_entry.id   AF-A0AAF0LGW5-F1
#
_cell.length_a   1.000
_cell.length_b   1.000
_cell.length_c   1.000
_cell.angle_alpha   90.00
_cell.angle_beta   90.00
_cell.angle_gamma   90.00
#
_symmetry.space_group_name_H-M   'P 1'
#
loop_
_entity.id
_entity.type
_entity.pdbx_description
1 polymer ?
#
loop_
_entity_poly.entity_id
_entity_poly.type
_entity_poly.pdbx_seq_one_letter_code
_entity_poly.pdbx_strand_id
1 'polypeptide(L)'
;MSDSLWLRVAERLDEHSYMSGAERTVDRVKATGEVFTPTALVVEMLQYVDLDVFAPGQTVLDPACGDGQFLVAAKWVKVLHHGMEEPDALADLFGVDIMRDNVDLCRRRLGGGTILMGDTLHPDRHLDGQTPYEWTVMQSLFDEAASTTRKRRPREGEVA
;
A
#
# COMPACT_ATOMS: atom_id res chain seq x y z
N MET A 1 0.03 -5.31 -23.54
CA MET A 1 -0.98 -5.15 -22.46
C MET A 1 -2.03 -4.19 -22.96
N SER A 2 -3.32 -4.46 -22.82
CA SER A 2 -4.33 -3.62 -23.45
C SER A 2 -4.45 -2.27 -22.74
N ASP A 3 -4.53 -1.18 -23.49
CA ASP A 3 -4.80 0.17 -22.97
C ASP A 3 -6.06 0.22 -22.08
N SER A 4 -6.96 -0.75 -22.27
CA SER A 4 -8.17 -0.96 -21.47
C SER A 4 -7.92 -1.32 -20.00
N LEU A 5 -6.83 -2.02 -19.65
CA LEU A 5 -6.53 -2.33 -18.24
C LEU A 5 -6.21 -1.04 -17.48
N TRP A 6 -5.28 -0.25 -18.00
CA TRP A 6 -4.77 0.95 -17.33
C TRP A 6 -5.80 2.05 -17.21
N LEU A 7 -6.70 2.18 -18.21
CA LEU A 7 -7.85 3.07 -18.11
C LEU A 7 -8.74 2.70 -16.92
N ARG A 8 -9.07 1.41 -16.76
CA ARG A 8 -9.91 0.93 -15.65
C ARG A 8 -9.21 1.10 -14.30
N VAL A 9 -7.90 0.85 -14.22
CA VAL A 9 -7.14 1.09 -12.99
C VAL A 9 -7.14 2.58 -12.63
N ALA A 10 -6.96 3.48 -13.60
CA ALA A 10 -7.02 4.92 -13.39
C ALA A 10 -8.41 5.38 -12.90
N GLU A 11 -9.49 4.89 -13.52
CA GLU A 11 -10.87 5.17 -13.08
C GLU A 11 -11.05 4.81 -11.60
N ARG A 12 -10.58 3.62 -11.18
CA ARG A 12 -10.66 3.18 -9.79
C ARG A 12 -9.80 4.00 -8.82
N LEU A 13 -8.65 4.50 -9.27
CA LEU A 13 -7.80 5.37 -8.45
C LEU A 13 -8.50 6.72 -8.18
N ASP A 14 -9.22 7.22 -9.17
CA ASP A 14 -9.90 8.52 -9.15
C ASP A 14 -11.32 8.47 -8.55
N GLU A 15 -11.93 7.29 -8.40
CA GLU A 15 -13.26 7.09 -7.75
C GLU A 15 -13.35 7.71 -6.36
N HIS A 16 -12.25 7.65 -5.61
CA HIS A 16 -12.11 8.37 -4.35
C HIS A 16 -11.41 9.68 -4.65
N SER A 17 -12.21 10.67 -5.05
CA SER A 17 -11.79 12.03 -5.41
C SER A 17 -10.50 12.41 -4.70
N TYR A 18 -9.42 12.45 -5.50
CA TYR A 18 -8.14 13.00 -5.10
C TYR A 18 -8.42 14.33 -4.39
N MET A 19 -8.03 14.46 -3.12
CA MET A 19 -8.18 15.66 -2.28
C MET A 19 -9.54 15.97 -1.62
N SER A 20 -10.52 15.06 -1.55
CA SER A 20 -11.80 15.40 -0.84
C SER A 20 -11.74 15.41 0.69
N GLY A 21 -10.65 14.92 1.29
CA GLY A 21 -10.54 14.73 2.74
C GLY A 21 -9.77 15.81 3.51
N ALA A 22 -9.05 16.69 2.83
CA ALA A 22 -8.36 17.82 3.41
C ALA A 22 -7.98 18.75 2.27
N GLU A 23 -8.35 20.03 2.34
CA GLU A 23 -7.60 21.05 1.62
C GLU A 23 -6.20 21.02 2.21
N ARG A 24 -5.30 20.24 1.61
CA ARG A 24 -3.90 20.14 2.00
C ARG A 24 -3.22 21.37 1.45
N THR A 25 -3.42 22.46 2.19
CA THR A 25 -2.89 23.78 1.88
C THR A 25 -1.38 23.70 1.66
N VAL A 26 -0.83 24.68 0.95
CA VAL A 26 0.63 24.85 0.78
C VAL A 26 1.36 24.73 2.13
N ASP A 27 0.72 25.13 3.22
CA ASP A 27 1.26 25.04 4.57
C ASP A 27 1.39 23.60 5.08
N ARG A 28 0.45 22.70 4.77
CA ARG A 28 0.58 21.27 5.10
C ARG A 28 1.74 20.64 4.33
N VAL A 29 1.83 20.89 3.02
CA VAL A 29 2.95 20.40 2.20
C VAL A 29 4.30 20.86 2.78
N LYS A 30 4.40 22.13 3.19
CA LYS A 30 5.61 22.67 3.83
C LYS A 30 5.89 22.04 5.19
N ALA A 31 4.86 21.79 5.99
CA ALA A 31 5.01 21.27 7.35
C ALA A 31 5.32 19.77 7.39
N THR A 32 4.75 18.99 6.48
CA THR A 32 4.80 17.52 6.51
C THR A 32 5.60 16.91 5.35
N GLY A 33 5.89 17.67 4.29
CA GLY A 33 6.50 17.15 3.07
C GLY A 33 5.58 16.25 2.24
N GLU A 34 4.28 16.19 2.59
CA GLU A 34 3.31 15.30 1.96
C GLU A 34 2.96 15.78 0.54
N VAL A 35 3.41 15.02 -0.46
CA VAL A 35 3.05 15.19 -1.88
C VAL A 35 2.54 13.85 -2.39
N PHE A 36 1.27 13.81 -2.81
CA PHE A 36 0.69 12.58 -3.34
C PHE A 36 1.12 12.31 -4.77
N THR A 37 1.43 11.05 -5.05
CA THR A 37 1.71 10.58 -6.41
C THR A 37 0.47 10.74 -7.29
N PRO A 38 0.52 11.50 -8.40
CA PRO A 38 -0.63 11.62 -9.30
C PRO A 38 -0.99 10.27 -9.94
N THR A 39 -2.29 10.03 -10.19
CA THR A 39 -2.80 8.80 -10.83
C THR A 39 -2.05 8.43 -12.11
N ALA A 40 -1.82 9.42 -12.99
CA ALA A 40 -1.10 9.21 -14.24
C ALA A 40 0.33 8.69 -14.03
N LEU A 41 1.04 9.21 -13.01
CA LEU A 41 2.40 8.78 -12.69
C LEU A 41 2.41 7.35 -12.11
N VAL A 42 1.45 7.01 -11.25
CA VAL A 42 1.32 5.64 -10.72
C VAL A 42 1.10 4.63 -11.84
N VAL A 43 0.17 4.92 -12.75
CA VAL A 43 -0.12 4.08 -13.91
C VAL A 43 1.11 3.94 -14.80
N GLU A 44 1.79 5.05 -15.12
CA GLU A 44 3.03 5.04 -15.89
C GLU A 44 4.10 4.15 -15.22
N MET A 45 4.32 4.29 -13.91
CA MET A 45 5.30 3.48 -13.19
C MET A 45 4.98 1.99 -13.25
N LEU A 46 3.72 1.61 -13.10
CA LEU A 46 3.29 0.20 -13.15
C LEU A 46 3.39 -0.41 -14.56
N GLN A 47 3.36 0.39 -15.62
CA GLN A 47 3.57 -0.10 -16.99
C GLN A 47 5.00 -0.62 -17.23
N TYR A 48 5.96 -0.21 -16.41
CA TYR A 48 7.35 -0.69 -16.48
C TYR A 48 7.62 -1.91 -15.58
N VAL A 49 6.63 -2.35 -14.80
CA VAL A 49 6.76 -3.48 -13.87
C VAL A 49 6.18 -4.74 -14.51
N ASP A 50 6.84 -5.88 -14.30
CA ASP A 50 6.28 -7.18 -14.65
C ASP A 50 5.07 -7.47 -13.75
N LEU A 51 3.88 -7.65 -14.34
CA LEU A 51 2.65 -7.78 -13.58
C LEU A 51 2.57 -9.08 -12.77
N ASP A 52 3.43 -10.06 -13.02
CA ASP A 52 3.51 -11.30 -12.23
C ASP A 52 3.91 -11.04 -10.77
N VAL A 53 4.54 -9.89 -10.45
CA VAL A 53 4.76 -9.47 -9.06
C VAL A 53 3.46 -9.18 -8.30
N PHE A 54 2.34 -9.05 -9.02
CA PHE A 54 1.01 -8.90 -8.45
C PHE A 54 0.18 -10.19 -8.50
N ALA A 55 0.75 -11.33 -8.91
CA ALA A 55 0.02 -12.60 -8.95
C ALA A 55 -0.51 -13.01 -7.55
N PRO A 56 -1.50 -13.95 -7.48
CA PRO A 56 -2.04 -14.42 -6.21
C PRO A 56 -0.95 -14.92 -5.25
N GLY A 57 -0.98 -14.46 -4.00
CA GLY A 57 0.00 -14.82 -2.98
C GLY A 57 1.32 -14.06 -3.05
N GLN A 58 1.49 -13.18 -4.05
CA GLN A 58 2.57 -12.19 -4.06
C GLN A 58 2.16 -10.95 -3.25
N THR A 59 2.93 -10.64 -2.21
CA THR A 59 2.62 -9.54 -1.29
C THR A 59 3.19 -8.22 -1.78
N VAL A 60 2.46 -7.12 -1.60
CA VAL A 60 2.91 -5.75 -1.89
C VAL A 60 2.99 -4.97 -0.59
N LEU A 61 4.11 -4.29 -0.36
CA LEU A 61 4.33 -3.44 0.80
C LEU A 61 4.68 -2.02 0.34
N ASP A 62 3.95 -1.04 0.88
CA ASP A 62 4.32 0.37 0.79
C ASP A 62 4.61 0.92 2.20
N PRO A 63 5.89 1.17 2.56
CA PRO A 63 6.29 1.56 3.92
C PRO A 63 6.03 3.03 4.27
N ALA A 64 5.52 3.83 3.31
CA ALA A 64 5.14 5.22 3.51
C ALA A 64 3.93 5.54 2.60
N CYS A 65 2.84 4.80 2.81
CA CYS A 65 1.81 4.62 1.80
C CYS A 65 0.90 5.83 1.57
N GLY A 66 0.96 6.85 2.43
CA GLY A 66 0.11 8.02 2.34
C GLY A 66 -1.36 7.64 2.25
N ASP A 67 -2.05 8.17 1.25
CA ASP A 67 -3.45 7.88 0.97
C ASP A 67 -3.65 6.57 0.17
N GLY A 68 -2.58 5.82 -0.10
CA GLY A 68 -2.61 4.49 -0.68
C GLY A 68 -2.61 4.41 -2.20
N GLN A 69 -2.20 5.44 -2.95
CA GLN A 69 -2.25 5.39 -4.43
C GLN A 69 -1.64 4.12 -5.04
N PHE A 70 -0.42 3.74 -4.64
CA PHE A 70 0.22 2.53 -5.15
C PHE A 70 -0.50 1.25 -4.71
N LEU A 71 -0.97 1.18 -3.46
CA LEU A 71 -1.68 0.01 -2.94
C LEU A 71 -3.04 -0.17 -3.60
N VAL A 72 -3.79 0.91 -3.84
CA VAL A 72 -5.05 0.88 -4.59
C VAL A 72 -4.81 0.42 -6.01
N ALA A 73 -3.76 0.92 -6.67
CA ALA A 73 -3.40 0.48 -8.01
C ALA A 73 -3.04 -1.02 -8.03
N ALA A 74 -2.23 -1.49 -7.07
CA ALA A 74 -1.86 -2.89 -6.94
C ALA A 74 -3.08 -3.80 -6.71
N LYS A 75 -4.04 -3.38 -5.85
CA LYS A 75 -5.33 -4.07 -5.67
C LYS A 75 -6.03 -4.26 -7.01
N TRP A 76 -6.15 -3.21 -7.81
CA TRP A 76 -6.89 -3.28 -9.07
C TRP A 76 -6.13 -4.01 -10.16
N VAL A 77 -4.79 -4.02 -10.16
CA VAL A 77 -4.02 -4.94 -11.02
C VAL A 77 -4.30 -6.39 -10.62
N LYS A 78 -4.23 -6.73 -9.32
CA LYS A 78 -4.59 -8.06 -8.78
C LYS A 78 -5.98 -8.51 -9.23
N VAL A 79 -6.99 -7.64 -9.10
CA VAL A 79 -8.37 -7.97 -9.45
C VAL A 79 -8.59 -8.01 -10.97
N LEU A 80 -8.16 -6.99 -11.71
CA LEU A 80 -8.52 -6.82 -13.11
C LEU A 80 -7.64 -7.63 -14.08
N HIS A 81 -6.38 -7.86 -13.72
CA HIS A 81 -5.44 -8.60 -14.54
C HIS A 81 -5.35 -10.08 -14.13
N HIS A 82 -5.22 -10.34 -12.82
CA HIS A 82 -5.09 -11.70 -12.29
C HIS A 82 -6.41 -12.36 -11.89
N GLY A 83 -7.54 -11.64 -12.01
CA GLY A 83 -8.87 -12.20 -11.74
C GLY A 83 -9.11 -12.53 -10.26
N MET A 84 -8.38 -11.91 -9.35
CA MET A 84 -8.56 -12.11 -7.91
C MET A 84 -9.86 -11.49 -7.41
N GLU A 85 -10.47 -12.11 -6.41
CA GLU A 85 -11.51 -11.47 -5.62
C GLU A 85 -10.90 -10.37 -4.73
N GLU A 86 -11.65 -9.30 -4.47
CA GLU A 86 -11.14 -8.16 -3.69
C GLU A 86 -10.60 -8.52 -2.30
N PRO A 87 -11.24 -9.41 -1.51
CA PRO A 87 -10.71 -9.81 -0.20
C PRO A 87 -9.35 -10.52 -0.30
N ASP A 88 -9.15 -11.35 -1.32
CA ASP A 88 -7.89 -12.06 -1.54
C ASP A 88 -6.80 -11.07 -1.99
N ALA A 89 -7.15 -10.12 -2.85
CA ALA A 89 -6.23 -9.06 -3.23
C ALA A 89 -5.80 -8.23 -2.03
N LEU A 90 -6.73 -7.86 -1.13
CA LEU A 90 -6.46 -7.09 0.09
C LEU A 90 -5.58 -7.83 1.10
N ALA A 91 -5.69 -9.16 1.18
CA ALA A 91 -4.88 -9.98 2.09
C ALA A 91 -3.38 -9.94 1.74
N ASP A 92 -3.04 -9.63 0.49
CA ASP A 92 -1.68 -9.50 -0.01
C ASP A 92 -1.11 -8.07 0.11
N LEU A 93 -1.88 -7.09 0.58
CA LEU A 93 -1.48 -5.67 0.60
C LEU A 93 -1.18 -5.18 2.01
N PHE A 94 0.01 -4.57 2.15
CA PHE A 94 0.50 -4.03 3.41
C PHE A 94 0.92 -2.58 3.22
N GLY A 95 0.55 -1.74 4.18
CA GLY A 95 0.92 -0.33 4.17
C GLY A 95 1.31 0.16 5.54
N VAL A 96 2.27 1.08 5.60
CA VAL A 96 2.56 1.85 6.81
C VAL A 96 2.61 3.32 6.44
N ASP A 97 2.05 4.18 7.29
CA ASP A 97 2.26 5.62 7.18
C ASP A 97 2.36 6.25 8.58
N ILE A 98 3.11 7.33 8.70
CA ILE A 98 3.34 8.01 9.97
C ILE A 98 2.13 8.87 10.39
N MET A 99 1.22 9.21 9.45
CA MET A 99 0.10 10.10 9.70
C MET A 99 -1.24 9.33 9.79
N ARG A 100 -1.99 9.56 10.88
CA ARG A 100 -3.26 8.86 11.15
C ARG A 100 -4.28 9.02 10.02
N ASP A 101 -4.46 10.25 9.55
CA ASP A 101 -5.46 10.62 8.55
C ASP A 101 -5.19 9.95 7.19
N ASN A 102 -3.91 9.82 6.82
CA ASN A 102 -3.47 9.07 5.65
C ASN A 102 -3.81 7.60 5.76
N VAL A 103 -3.43 6.94 6.87
CA VAL A 103 -3.74 5.52 7.06
C VAL A 103 -5.26 5.28 7.01
N ASP A 104 -6.06 6.14 7.64
CA ASP A 104 -7.50 5.99 7.63
C ASP A 104 -8.11 6.21 6.25
N LEU A 105 -7.57 7.18 5.48
CA LEU A 105 -7.96 7.40 4.09
C LEU A 105 -7.58 6.21 3.20
N CYS A 106 -6.35 5.70 3.34
CA CYS A 106 -5.85 4.54 2.61
C CYS A 106 -6.74 3.30 2.87
N ARG A 107 -7.04 2.99 4.13
CA ARG A 107 -7.97 1.90 4.50
C ARG A 107 -9.35 2.09 3.87
N ARG A 108 -9.90 3.31 3.88
CA ARG A 108 -11.20 3.61 3.25
C ARG A 108 -11.17 3.39 1.74
N ARG A 109 -10.13 3.85 1.04
CA ARG A 109 -9.97 3.68 -0.41
C ARG A 109 -9.77 2.22 -0.82
N LEU A 110 -9.08 1.45 0.02
CA LEU A 110 -8.90 0.02 -0.19
C LEU A 110 -10.16 -0.80 0.15
N GLY A 111 -11.01 -0.30 1.05
CA GLY A 111 -12.12 -1.07 1.63
C GLY A 111 -11.67 -2.03 2.73
N GLY A 112 -10.49 -1.81 3.34
CA GLY A 112 -9.89 -2.67 4.36
C GLY A 112 -8.37 -2.78 4.25
N GLY A 113 -7.83 -3.96 4.54
CA GLY A 113 -6.40 -4.29 4.42
C GLY A 113 -5.57 -4.03 5.67
N THR A 114 -4.33 -4.52 5.66
CA THR A 114 -3.36 -4.34 6.76
C THR A 114 -2.56 -3.06 6.53
N ILE A 115 -3.17 -1.92 6.83
CA ILE A 115 -2.51 -0.61 6.81
C ILE A 115 -2.28 -0.16 8.24
N LEU A 116 -1.09 0.26 8.63
CA LEU A 116 -0.72 0.56 10.02
C LEU A 116 -0.22 1.99 10.15
N MET A 117 -0.49 2.61 11.30
CA MET A 117 0.20 3.84 11.68
C MET A 117 1.54 3.48 12.34
N GLY A 118 2.64 4.01 11.83
CA GLY A 118 3.98 3.70 12.33
C GLY A 118 5.09 4.50 11.64
N ASP A 119 6.24 4.60 12.30
CA ASP A 119 7.46 5.20 11.74
C ASP A 119 8.37 4.05 11.26
N THR A 120 8.46 3.84 9.95
CA THR A 120 9.21 2.72 9.38
C THR A 120 10.73 2.89 9.47
N LEU A 121 11.21 4.11 9.77
CA LEU A 121 12.62 4.38 10.05
C LEU A 121 12.96 4.24 11.54
N HIS A 122 11.97 4.43 12.41
CA HIS A 122 12.09 4.29 13.87
C HIS A 122 10.90 3.49 14.44
N PRO A 123 10.84 2.16 14.25
CA PRO A 123 9.68 1.34 14.61
C PRO A 123 9.26 1.42 16.08
N ASP A 124 10.25 1.61 16.95
CA ASP A 124 10.16 1.76 18.40
C ASP A 124 9.75 3.17 18.86
N ARG A 125 9.48 4.09 17.92
CA ARG A 125 8.90 5.40 18.22
C ARG A 125 7.38 5.30 18.33
N HIS A 126 6.85 5.62 19.50
CA HIS A 126 5.39 5.74 19.67
C HIS A 126 4.90 7.05 19.04
N LEU A 127 3.82 6.98 18.26
CA LEU A 127 3.24 8.14 17.58
C LEU A 127 1.90 8.54 18.22
N ASP A 128 1.59 9.83 18.20
CA ASP A 128 0.28 10.33 18.64
C ASP A 128 -0.81 9.83 17.70
N GLY A 129 -1.81 9.12 18.24
CA GLY A 129 -2.91 8.53 17.45
C GLY A 129 -2.64 7.10 16.94
N GLN A 130 -1.46 6.54 17.22
CA GLN A 130 -1.17 5.13 16.98
C GLN A 130 -1.92 4.25 17.97
N THR A 131 -2.59 3.21 17.48
CA THR A 131 -3.33 2.28 18.34
C THR A 131 -2.39 1.25 18.98
N PRO A 132 -2.76 0.67 20.15
CA PRO A 132 -1.97 -0.40 20.77
C PRO A 132 -1.79 -1.63 19.87
N TYR A 133 -2.78 -1.91 19.01
CA TYR A 133 -2.68 -2.97 18.01
C TYR A 133 -1.61 -2.65 16.97
N GLU A 134 -1.65 -1.45 16.37
CA GLU A 134 -0.65 -1.02 15.38
C GLU A 134 0.76 -1.02 15.97
N TRP A 135 0.92 -0.53 17.20
CA TRP A 135 2.18 -0.59 17.94
C TRP A 135 2.70 -2.03 18.07
N THR A 136 1.86 -2.94 18.55
CA THR A 136 2.24 -4.35 18.75
C THR A 136 2.65 -5.00 17.44
N VAL A 137 1.93 -4.72 16.35
CA VAL A 137 2.27 -5.24 15.03
C VAL A 137 3.58 -4.64 14.51
N MET A 138 3.80 -3.33 14.65
CA MET A 138 5.07 -2.69 14.27
C MET A 138 6.25 -3.32 15.02
N GLN A 139 6.16 -3.51 16.33
CA GLN A 139 7.23 -4.16 17.10
C GLN A 139 7.49 -5.60 16.61
N SER A 140 6.44 -6.36 16.32
CA SER A 140 6.56 -7.73 15.82
C SER A 140 7.17 -7.80 14.41
N LEU A 141 6.88 -6.83 13.53
CA LEU A 141 7.41 -6.79 12.17
C LEU A 141 8.92 -6.54 12.12
N PHE A 142 9.43 -5.77 13.07
CA PHE A 142 10.83 -5.33 13.11
C PHE A 142 11.68 -6.07 14.18
N ASP A 143 11.11 -7.05 14.88
CA ASP A 143 11.86 -7.89 15.83
C ASP A 143 12.84 -8.82 15.09
N GLU A 144 14.14 -8.54 15.22
CA GLU A 144 15.22 -9.29 14.58
C GLU A 144 15.20 -10.79 14.94
N ALA A 145 14.79 -11.14 16.17
CA ALA A 145 14.73 -12.52 16.62
C ALA A 145 13.70 -13.35 15.83
N ALA A 146 12.60 -12.74 15.39
CA ALA A 146 11.59 -13.39 14.56
C ALA A 146 12.06 -13.56 13.10
N SER A 147 12.91 -12.66 12.59
CA SER A 147 13.38 -12.66 11.19
C SER A 147 14.24 -13.88 10.83
N THR A 148 15.06 -14.36 11.77
CA THR A 148 15.97 -15.51 11.58
C THR A 148 15.25 -16.84 11.38
N THR A 149 13.95 -16.91 11.68
CA THR A 149 13.13 -18.13 11.64
C THR A 149 12.26 -18.24 10.38
N ARG A 150 12.17 -17.17 9.57
CA ARG A 150 11.29 -17.13 8.39
C ARG A 150 11.96 -17.85 7.22
N LYS A 151 11.70 -19.15 7.04
CA LYS A 151 12.08 -19.86 5.81
C LYS A 151 11.45 -19.12 4.62
N ARG A 152 12.30 -18.59 3.72
CA ARG A 152 11.83 -18.08 2.43
C ARG A 152 11.01 -19.18 1.75
N ARG A 153 9.78 -18.88 1.35
CA ARG A 153 9.02 -19.77 0.48
C ARG A 153 9.83 -19.90 -0.82
N PRO A 154 10.10 -21.12 -1.32
CA PRO A 154 10.75 -21.29 -2.62
C PRO A 154 9.94 -20.53 -3.67
N ARG A 155 10.61 -19.80 -4.56
CA ARG A 155 9.94 -19.24 -5.73
C ARG A 155 9.58 -20.40 -6.66
N GLU A 156 8.36 -20.45 -7.16
CA GLU A 156 7.96 -21.47 -8.14
C GLU A 156 8.90 -21.35 -9.35
N GLY A 157 9.72 -22.38 -9.57
CA GLY A 157 10.78 -22.40 -10.60
C GLY A 157 12.19 -22.73 -10.09
N GLU A 158 12.45 -22.70 -8.77
CA GLU A 158 13.76 -23.08 -8.18
C GLU A 158 13.88 -24.59 -7.84
N VAL A 159 13.08 -25.46 -8.48
CA VAL A 159 13.28 -26.92 -8.40
C VAL A 159 13.88 -27.40 -9.71
N ALA A 160 15.22 -27.50 -9.72
CA ALA A 160 16.00 -28.25 -10.70
C ALA A 160 16.75 -29.38 -9.97
#